data_AF-A0A913ZB13-F1
#
_entry.id   AF-A0A913ZB13-F1
#
_cell.length_a   1.000
_cell.length_b   1.000
_cell.length_c   1.000
_cell.angle_alpha   90.00
_cell.angle_beta   90.00
_cell.angle_gamma   90.00
#
_symmetry.space_group_name_H-M   'P 1'
#
loop_
_entity.id
_entity.type
_entity.pdbx_description
1 polymer ?
#
loop_
_entity_poly.entity_id
_entity_poly.type
_entity_poly.pdbx_seq_one_letter_code
_entity_poly.pdbx_strand_id
1 'polypeptide(L)'
;MTFGPSIFSRIDCELQETSTVFATRKRSPRRCDDDASSMPGMDRPPEGRPEGYRSLGADMADLEPQVIQGIMSEEAGSHEQEPSTLHTGKMKPQIYVYCKSQCHSIQPGKLRVCCRTCKGGTFVVHQDPSCWEDVLTPFSISGVCQSDGCSGTIAEFYFKCGRHPTSDDYRAVALDLIKCNTRNVICLTCEDVRDRVLVFPCPARHTICLDCFAEYCQVQLNERRFTADGELGYTLPCPVRCPGSLIKETHHFRILGDEQYARYQRFGAEECLLQGGGVLCPAPGCGAGLVPDPGSRRVECVQQAGHGCGLVFCRECRNAYHPGDCDTTVAQPVTDGGGDAYTVSTERAAQAQWELSRSRETIRQTTKPCPKCKAPVEKSGGCMHMVCTVQQCKFEWCWVCSIEWNHQCMADHWFDVNG
;
A
#
# COMPACT_ATOMS: atom_id res chain seq x y z
N MET A 1 -28.87 -16.55 -5.60
CA MET A 1 -28.34 -15.23 -5.19
C MET A 1 -27.27 -14.85 -6.20
N THR A 2 -27.52 -13.84 -7.00
CA THR A 2 -26.64 -13.36 -8.08
C THR A 2 -25.55 -12.46 -7.48
N PHE A 3 -24.30 -12.91 -7.48
CA PHE A 3 -23.15 -12.11 -7.07
C PHE A 3 -22.67 -11.25 -8.25
N GLY A 4 -22.48 -9.94 -8.01
CA GLY A 4 -22.11 -8.94 -9.02
C GLY A 4 -20.63 -8.95 -9.40
N PRO A 5 -20.25 -8.26 -10.49
CA PRO A 5 -18.92 -8.35 -11.12
C PRO A 5 -17.81 -7.54 -10.42
N SER A 6 -18.03 -7.03 -9.20
CA SER A 6 -17.10 -6.09 -8.55
C SER A 6 -15.87 -6.73 -7.88
N ILE A 7 -15.85 -8.06 -7.72
CA ILE A 7 -14.75 -8.78 -7.04
C ILE A 7 -13.53 -8.96 -7.97
N PHE A 8 -13.75 -9.06 -9.28
CA PHE A 8 -12.68 -9.35 -10.25
C PHE A 8 -11.75 -8.16 -10.53
N SER A 9 -12.25 -6.92 -10.47
CA SER A 9 -11.51 -5.76 -11.01
C SER A 9 -10.30 -5.29 -10.19
N ARG A 10 -10.20 -5.63 -8.89
CA ARG A 10 -9.04 -5.25 -8.06
C ARG A 10 -7.97 -6.34 -7.95
N ILE A 11 -8.33 -7.59 -8.15
CA ILE A 11 -7.40 -8.72 -8.18
C ILE A 11 -6.80 -8.91 -9.60
N ASP A 12 -7.56 -8.54 -10.65
CA ASP A 12 -7.13 -8.69 -12.05
C ASP A 12 -5.92 -7.83 -12.48
N CYS A 13 -5.59 -6.76 -11.74
CA CYS A 13 -4.47 -5.88 -12.13
C CYS A 13 -3.08 -6.51 -11.87
N GLU A 14 -2.96 -7.53 -11.01
CA GLU A 14 -1.67 -8.19 -10.71
C GLU A 14 -1.64 -9.72 -10.94
N LEU A 15 -2.78 -10.39 -11.17
CA LEU A 15 -2.78 -11.82 -11.56
C LEU A 15 -2.15 -12.07 -12.94
N GLN A 16 -2.01 -11.03 -13.77
CA GLN A 16 -1.42 -11.15 -15.10
C GLN A 16 0.10 -11.40 -15.11
N GLU A 17 0.82 -11.16 -14.00
CA GLU A 17 2.29 -11.27 -14.02
C GLU A 17 2.91 -12.41 -13.20
N THR A 18 2.22 -13.06 -12.24
CA THR A 18 2.90 -14.12 -11.44
C THR A 18 2.05 -15.29 -10.92
N SER A 19 0.73 -15.36 -11.11
CA SER A 19 -0.06 -16.54 -10.70
C SER A 19 -1.38 -16.60 -11.44
N THR A 20 -1.41 -17.25 -12.60
CA THR A 20 -2.66 -17.48 -13.33
C THR A 20 -3.39 -18.69 -12.73
N VAL A 21 -4.39 -18.45 -11.89
CA VAL A 21 -5.36 -19.50 -11.53
C VAL A 21 -6.41 -19.56 -12.64
N PHE A 22 -6.25 -20.53 -13.53
CA PHE A 22 -7.19 -20.76 -14.62
C PHE A 22 -8.44 -21.50 -14.11
N ALA A 23 -9.50 -20.74 -13.79
CA ALA A 23 -10.82 -21.34 -13.58
C ALA A 23 -11.56 -21.47 -14.93
N THR A 24 -11.55 -22.66 -15.53
CA THR A 24 -12.23 -22.92 -16.80
C THR A 24 -13.68 -23.36 -16.59
N ARG A 25 -14.62 -22.55 -17.08
CA ARG A 25 -16.04 -22.94 -17.20
C ARG A 25 -16.29 -23.48 -18.61
N LYS A 26 -16.86 -24.67 -18.74
CA LYS A 26 -17.32 -25.19 -20.03
C LYS A 26 -18.40 -24.25 -20.60
N ARG A 27 -18.16 -23.65 -21.77
CA ARG A 27 -19.17 -22.90 -22.54
C ARG A 27 -19.54 -23.68 -23.81
N SER A 28 -20.84 -23.86 -24.00
CA SER A 28 -21.48 -24.28 -25.26
C SER A 28 -21.66 -23.10 -26.22
N PRO A 29 -21.78 -23.32 -27.55
CA PRO A 29 -21.63 -22.26 -28.56
C PRO A 29 -22.95 -21.64 -29.06
N ARG A 30 -22.80 -20.46 -29.70
CA ARG A 30 -23.71 -19.70 -30.61
C ARG A 30 -24.40 -18.49 -29.95
N ARG A 31 -24.61 -17.33 -30.61
CA ARG A 31 -24.44 -16.87 -32.00
C ARG A 31 -24.32 -15.32 -32.00
N CYS A 32 -23.61 -14.76 -32.98
CA CYS A 32 -23.56 -13.33 -33.29
C CYS A 32 -24.87 -12.87 -33.93
N ASP A 33 -25.21 -11.59 -33.75
CA ASP A 33 -25.82 -10.73 -34.78
C ASP A 33 -25.54 -9.25 -34.46
N ASP A 34 -25.23 -8.51 -35.52
CA ASP A 34 -24.90 -7.08 -35.60
C ASP A 34 -26.12 -6.17 -35.35
N ASP A 35 -25.92 -4.93 -34.88
CA ASP A 35 -26.21 -3.72 -35.68
C ASP A 35 -26.00 -2.39 -34.91
N ALA A 36 -25.59 -1.39 -35.68
CA ALA A 36 -25.29 -0.02 -35.30
C ALA A 36 -26.54 0.84 -35.03
N SER A 37 -26.41 1.95 -34.29
CA SER A 37 -26.88 3.32 -34.67
C SER A 37 -26.94 4.34 -33.52
N SER A 38 -26.26 5.47 -33.75
CA SER A 38 -26.74 6.87 -33.58
C SER A 38 -26.89 7.56 -32.21
N MET A 39 -26.12 8.66 -32.08
CA MET A 39 -26.31 9.83 -31.18
C MET A 39 -27.41 10.79 -31.73
N PRO A 40 -27.99 11.69 -30.92
CA PRO A 40 -27.50 13.09 -30.76
C PRO A 40 -27.59 13.58 -29.29
N GLY A 41 -26.77 14.48 -28.74
CA GLY A 41 -26.41 15.84 -29.14
C GLY A 41 -27.30 16.86 -28.42
N MET A 42 -26.78 17.67 -27.47
CA MET A 42 -27.28 19.03 -27.15
C MET A 42 -26.46 19.78 -26.07
N ASP A 43 -25.96 20.95 -26.48
CA ASP A 43 -25.98 22.29 -25.88
C ASP A 43 -25.38 22.63 -24.49
N ARG A 44 -24.61 23.73 -24.53
CA ARG A 44 -23.90 24.43 -23.46
C ARG A 44 -24.47 25.85 -23.33
N PRO A 45 -24.54 26.42 -22.12
CA PRO A 45 -24.46 27.87 -21.94
C PRO A 45 -23.36 28.29 -20.91
N PRO A 46 -23.06 29.61 -20.77
CA PRO A 46 -21.69 30.09 -20.53
C PRO A 46 -21.44 30.79 -19.17
N GLU A 47 -20.16 31.12 -18.97
CA GLU A 47 -19.55 32.20 -18.17
C GLU A 47 -19.40 32.10 -16.64
N GLY A 48 -18.20 32.53 -16.18
CA GLY A 48 -17.89 32.79 -14.78
C GLY A 48 -16.40 32.60 -14.45
N ARG A 49 -15.57 33.63 -14.66
CA ARG A 49 -14.16 33.68 -14.24
C ARG A 49 -14.08 34.05 -12.75
N PRO A 50 -13.21 33.40 -11.96
CA PRO A 50 -12.51 34.12 -10.90
C PRO A 50 -10.98 34.08 -11.12
N GLU A 51 -10.39 35.24 -10.92
CA GLU A 51 -8.97 35.52 -10.69
C GLU A 51 -8.44 34.57 -9.59
N GLY A 52 -7.25 33.97 -9.62
CA GLY A 52 -5.96 34.35 -10.17
C GLY A 52 -4.91 33.84 -9.16
N TYR A 53 -4.47 32.58 -9.30
CA TYR A 53 -3.31 32.05 -8.56
C TYR A 53 -2.07 32.29 -9.42
N ARG A 54 -1.05 32.96 -8.89
CA ARG A 54 0.18 33.26 -9.64
C ARG A 54 0.99 31.97 -9.77
N SER A 55 1.06 31.48 -11.01
CA SER A 55 1.94 30.37 -11.40
C SER A 55 3.40 30.81 -11.27
N LEU A 56 4.17 30.12 -10.43
CA LEU A 56 5.63 30.02 -10.56
C LEU A 56 5.88 28.86 -11.52
N GLY A 57 5.90 29.16 -12.81
CA GLY A 57 6.18 28.20 -13.87
C GLY A 57 7.60 28.35 -14.41
N ALA A 58 8.20 27.19 -14.69
CA ALA A 58 9.31 26.92 -15.60
C ALA A 58 10.70 27.47 -15.21
N ASP A 59 11.54 26.57 -14.70
CA ASP A 59 12.77 26.19 -15.40
C ASP A 59 13.25 24.81 -14.91
N MET A 60 13.26 23.85 -15.84
CA MET A 60 13.95 22.57 -15.73
C MET A 60 15.31 22.76 -16.41
N ALA A 61 16.39 22.66 -15.65
CA ALA A 61 17.71 22.35 -16.18
C ALA A 61 18.50 21.61 -15.11
N ASP A 62 19.16 20.54 -15.55
CA ASP A 62 19.97 19.64 -14.77
C ASP A 62 21.02 20.36 -13.91
N LEU A 63 21.11 19.97 -12.63
CA LEU A 63 22.27 20.23 -11.80
C LEU A 63 22.79 18.89 -11.29
N GLU A 64 23.77 18.35 -12.02
CA GLU A 64 24.67 17.29 -11.56
C GLU A 64 25.44 17.76 -10.32
N PRO A 65 25.69 16.91 -9.31
CA PRO A 65 26.61 17.25 -8.24
C PRO A 65 28.04 17.18 -8.74
N GLN A 66 28.70 18.34 -8.88
CA GLN A 66 30.13 18.40 -9.16
C GLN A 66 30.95 17.84 -7.99
N VAL A 67 31.82 16.89 -8.32
CA VAL A 67 32.88 16.33 -7.48
C VAL A 67 33.87 17.43 -7.14
N ILE A 68 33.98 17.79 -5.86
CA ILE A 68 35.10 18.61 -5.37
C ILE A 68 36.28 17.69 -5.10
N GLN A 69 37.28 17.75 -5.98
CA GLN A 69 38.57 17.10 -5.81
C GLN A 69 39.49 18.02 -4.99
N GLY A 70 39.93 17.55 -3.82
CA GLY A 70 40.97 18.17 -2.99
C GLY A 70 42.05 17.14 -2.67
N ILE A 71 43.29 17.50 -2.97
CA ILE A 71 44.48 16.64 -3.08
C ILE A 71 45.07 16.27 -1.69
N MET A 72 45.41 14.98 -1.59
CA MET A 72 46.39 14.23 -0.78
C MET A 72 47.18 14.91 0.36
N SER A 73 47.26 14.20 1.49
CA SER A 73 48.50 13.93 2.24
C SER A 73 48.38 12.58 2.95
N GLU A 74 49.38 11.72 2.76
CA GLU A 74 49.50 10.36 3.31
C GLU A 74 50.07 10.39 4.74
N GLU A 75 49.60 9.50 5.63
CA GLU A 75 50.43 8.47 6.28
C GLU A 75 49.60 7.56 7.22
N ALA A 76 50.11 6.33 7.38
CA ALA A 76 49.44 5.10 7.78
C ALA A 76 49.06 4.96 9.27
N GLY A 77 48.07 4.09 9.54
CA GLY A 77 47.83 3.54 10.89
C GLY A 77 46.49 2.80 11.04
N SER A 78 46.52 1.48 10.93
CA SER A 78 45.40 0.53 11.02
C SER A 78 44.67 0.51 12.37
N HIS A 79 43.33 0.59 12.37
CA HIS A 79 42.40 -0.19 13.21
C HIS A 79 40.95 0.17 12.85
N GLU A 80 40.20 -0.77 12.24
CA GLU A 80 38.79 -0.59 11.89
C GLU A 80 37.91 -0.72 13.15
N GLN A 81 37.49 0.43 13.69
CA GLN A 81 36.32 0.59 14.56
C GLN A 81 35.27 1.38 13.78
N GLU A 82 34.03 0.88 13.78
CA GLU A 82 32.89 1.53 13.11
C GLU A 82 32.76 2.99 13.55
N PRO A 83 32.73 3.98 12.62
CA PRO A 83 32.59 5.36 13.00
C PRO A 83 31.12 5.67 13.32
N SER A 84 30.88 5.96 14.59
CA SER A 84 29.70 6.66 15.10
C SER A 84 29.41 7.89 14.24
N THR A 85 28.29 7.88 13.52
CA THR A 85 27.92 8.94 12.59
C THR A 85 27.46 10.20 13.35
N LEU A 86 28.26 11.26 13.18
CA LEU A 86 27.84 12.64 13.43
C LEU A 86 26.53 12.91 12.69
N HIS A 87 25.50 13.31 13.44
CA HIS A 87 24.20 13.72 12.93
C HIS A 87 24.32 15.00 12.10
N THR A 88 24.51 14.85 10.78
CA THR A 88 24.00 15.85 9.84
C THR A 88 22.49 15.65 9.77
N GLY A 89 21.71 16.63 10.24
CA GLY A 89 20.26 16.54 10.46
C GLY A 89 19.43 16.40 9.19
N LYS A 90 19.57 15.29 8.46
CA LYS A 90 18.66 14.90 7.38
C LYS A 90 17.31 14.56 8.00
N MET A 91 16.28 15.31 7.64
CA MET A 91 14.92 15.07 8.12
C MET A 91 14.46 13.66 7.75
N LYS A 92 13.87 12.94 8.71
CA LYS A 92 13.40 11.57 8.49
C LYS A 92 12.22 11.56 7.50
N PRO A 93 12.18 10.60 6.56
CA PRO A 93 11.13 10.52 5.57
C PRO A 93 9.78 10.20 6.22
N GLN A 94 8.73 10.83 5.72
CA GLN A 94 7.37 10.63 6.21
C GLN A 94 6.63 9.55 5.41
N ILE A 95 6.81 9.52 4.10
CA ILE A 95 6.14 8.58 3.21
C ILE A 95 7.03 7.36 2.95
N TYR A 96 6.45 6.17 3.00
CA TYR A 96 7.12 4.91 2.65
C TYR A 96 6.41 4.23 1.48
N VAL A 97 7.19 3.60 0.61
CA VAL A 97 6.72 2.85 -0.56
C VAL A 97 7.43 1.51 -0.66
N TYR A 98 6.80 0.52 -1.28
CA TYR A 98 7.53 -0.67 -1.75
C TYR A 98 8.09 -0.41 -3.15
N CYS A 99 9.40 -0.47 -3.31
CA CYS A 99 10.04 -0.31 -4.61
C CYS A 99 10.28 -1.68 -5.26
N LYS A 100 9.54 -1.96 -6.35
CA LYS A 100 9.62 -3.21 -7.12
C LYS A 100 10.78 -3.23 -8.14
N SER A 101 11.38 -2.08 -8.46
CA SER A 101 12.30 -1.98 -9.61
C SER A 101 13.76 -2.36 -9.30
N GLN A 102 14.42 -1.64 -8.39
CA GLN A 102 15.86 -1.82 -8.11
C GLN A 102 16.11 -2.16 -6.64
N CYS A 103 15.18 -1.84 -5.75
CA CYS A 103 15.40 -1.99 -4.31
C CYS A 103 14.83 -3.28 -3.74
N HIS A 104 13.75 -3.83 -4.31
CA HIS A 104 13.00 -4.98 -3.79
C HIS A 104 12.73 -4.88 -2.28
N SER A 105 12.40 -3.68 -1.81
CA SER A 105 12.29 -3.38 -0.38
C SER A 105 11.53 -2.08 -0.13
N ILE A 106 11.20 -1.85 1.14
CA ILE A 106 10.55 -0.63 1.63
C ILE A 106 11.54 0.52 1.61
N GLN A 107 11.19 1.59 0.91
CA GLN A 107 12.01 2.78 0.71
C GLN A 107 11.22 4.05 1.04
N PRO A 108 11.91 5.18 1.31
CA PRO A 108 11.28 6.48 1.32
C PRO A 108 10.54 6.73 0.00
N GLY A 109 9.31 7.24 0.08
CA GLY A 109 8.50 7.59 -1.07
C GLY A 109 8.52 9.08 -1.35
N LYS A 110 8.34 9.45 -2.62
CA LYS A 110 8.09 10.81 -3.04
C LYS A 110 6.69 10.90 -3.64
N LEU A 111 5.84 11.74 -3.06
CA LEU A 111 4.53 12.07 -3.59
C LEU A 111 4.67 12.93 -4.86
N ARG A 112 3.80 12.65 -5.82
CA ARG A 112 3.69 13.34 -7.09
C ARG A 112 2.23 13.51 -7.44
N VAL A 113 1.94 14.51 -8.25
CA VAL A 113 0.61 14.78 -8.79
C VAL A 113 0.73 14.98 -10.29
N CYS A 114 -0.23 14.46 -11.04
CA CYS A 114 -0.39 14.75 -12.47
C CYS A 114 -1.88 14.94 -12.81
N CYS A 115 -2.12 15.46 -14.00
CA CYS A 115 -3.48 15.52 -14.55
C CYS A 115 -3.96 14.10 -14.86
N ARG A 116 -5.13 13.70 -14.36
CA ARG A 116 -5.70 12.38 -14.65
C ARG A 116 -5.93 12.15 -16.16
N THR A 117 -6.31 13.21 -16.88
CA THR A 117 -6.72 13.13 -18.29
C THR A 117 -5.52 13.00 -19.24
N CYS A 118 -4.55 13.91 -19.16
CA CYS A 118 -3.39 13.90 -20.08
C CYS A 118 -2.13 13.26 -19.47
N LYS A 119 -2.15 12.90 -18.18
CA LYS A 119 -0.99 12.44 -17.40
C LYS A 119 0.18 13.43 -17.30
N GLY A 120 -0.02 14.67 -17.76
CA GLY A 120 0.97 15.75 -17.68
C GLY A 120 1.23 16.22 -16.24
N GLY A 121 2.47 16.60 -15.97
CA GLY A 121 2.93 17.05 -14.64
C GLY A 121 2.58 18.49 -14.28
N THR A 122 1.99 19.27 -15.18
CA THR A 122 1.65 20.70 -14.97
C THR A 122 0.24 20.89 -14.40
N PHE A 123 -0.15 20.05 -13.45
CA PHE A 123 -1.45 20.12 -12.79
C PHE A 123 -1.37 20.95 -11.51
N VAL A 124 -2.24 21.93 -11.35
CA VAL A 124 -2.32 22.76 -10.14
C VAL A 124 -3.57 22.38 -9.36
N VAL A 125 -3.39 21.94 -8.12
CA VAL A 125 -4.48 21.59 -7.20
C VAL A 125 -5.14 22.84 -6.63
N HIS A 126 -6.45 22.81 -6.43
CA HIS A 126 -7.17 23.89 -5.73
C HIS A 126 -6.97 23.85 -4.21
N GLN A 127 -6.71 22.66 -3.68
CA GLN A 127 -6.49 22.41 -2.26
C GLN A 127 -5.35 21.39 -2.09
N ASP A 128 -4.45 21.68 -1.16
CA ASP A 128 -3.38 20.75 -0.80
C ASP A 128 -3.93 19.51 -0.08
N PRO A 129 -3.39 18.31 -0.35
CA PRO A 129 -3.74 17.12 0.41
C PRO A 129 -3.39 17.29 1.89
N SER A 130 -4.24 16.74 2.75
CA SER A 130 -4.13 16.85 4.20
C SER A 130 -4.05 15.49 4.90
N CYS A 131 -4.42 14.40 4.21
CA CYS A 131 -4.38 13.04 4.74
C CYS A 131 -4.17 11.99 3.64
N TRP A 132 -4.05 10.72 4.03
CA TRP A 132 -3.91 9.60 3.09
C TRP A 132 -5.14 9.42 2.19
N GLU A 133 -6.34 9.68 2.70
CA GLU A 133 -7.57 9.55 1.91
C GLU A 133 -7.58 10.50 0.71
N ASP A 134 -7.05 11.71 0.88
CA ASP A 134 -6.93 12.71 -0.18
C ASP A 134 -6.04 12.24 -1.34
N VAL A 135 -5.05 11.36 -1.09
CA VAL A 135 -4.08 10.93 -2.11
C VAL A 135 -4.28 9.50 -2.59
N LEU A 136 -4.97 8.65 -1.83
CA LEU A 136 -5.26 7.27 -2.19
C LEU A 136 -6.64 7.11 -2.84
N THR A 137 -7.61 7.96 -2.50
CA THR A 137 -8.95 7.88 -3.07
C THR A 137 -9.01 8.60 -4.41
N PRO A 138 -9.47 7.94 -5.50
CA PRO A 138 -9.68 8.61 -6.77
C PRO A 138 -10.66 9.78 -6.67
N PHE A 139 -10.40 10.87 -7.40
CA PHE A 139 -11.29 12.03 -7.55
C PHE A 139 -11.47 12.90 -6.29
N SER A 140 -10.65 12.70 -5.26
CA SER A 140 -10.68 13.46 -4.01
C SER A 140 -10.40 14.96 -4.20
N ILE A 141 -9.39 15.30 -5.01
CA ILE A 141 -8.90 16.68 -5.18
C ILE A 141 -9.07 17.14 -6.63
N SER A 142 -9.69 18.32 -6.76
CA SER A 142 -9.84 19.03 -8.02
C SER A 142 -8.74 20.07 -8.23
N GLY A 143 -8.58 20.49 -9.48
CA GLY A 143 -7.60 21.49 -9.88
C GLY A 143 -7.76 21.86 -11.34
N VAL A 144 -6.71 22.45 -11.92
CA VAL A 144 -6.66 22.82 -13.33
C VAL A 144 -5.37 22.31 -13.94
N CYS A 145 -5.50 21.58 -15.04
CA CYS A 145 -4.36 21.22 -15.89
C CYS A 145 -3.90 22.43 -16.70
N GLN A 146 -2.60 22.75 -16.64
CA GLN A 146 -2.01 23.86 -17.42
C GLN A 146 -1.43 23.39 -18.76
N SER A 147 -1.51 22.10 -19.10
CA SER A 147 -1.05 21.61 -20.40
C SER A 147 -1.92 22.12 -21.55
N ASP A 148 -1.29 22.53 -22.64
CA ASP A 148 -1.97 23.02 -23.84
C ASP A 148 -2.97 21.99 -24.38
N GLY A 149 -4.21 22.44 -24.61
CA GLY A 149 -5.28 21.59 -25.13
C GLY A 149 -5.88 20.59 -24.13
N CYS A 150 -5.52 20.65 -22.85
CA CYS A 150 -6.11 19.80 -21.82
C CYS A 150 -7.07 20.58 -20.91
N SER A 151 -8.33 20.12 -20.83
CA SER A 151 -9.36 20.64 -19.91
C SER A 151 -9.53 19.77 -18.65
N GLY A 152 -8.50 19.02 -18.26
CA GLY A 152 -8.55 18.13 -17.11
C GLY A 152 -8.67 18.90 -15.79
N THR A 153 -9.61 18.48 -14.95
CA THR A 153 -9.92 19.14 -13.66
C THR A 153 -9.64 18.26 -12.44
N ILE A 154 -9.11 17.06 -12.66
CA ILE A 154 -8.98 16.03 -11.63
C ILE A 154 -7.51 15.69 -11.45
N ALA A 155 -7.04 15.76 -10.21
CA ALA A 155 -5.69 15.38 -9.83
C ALA A 155 -5.57 13.85 -9.74
N GLU A 156 -4.42 13.33 -10.11
CA GLU A 156 -4.00 11.96 -9.87
C GLU A 156 -2.70 11.96 -9.08
N PHE A 157 -2.79 11.51 -7.84
CA PHE A 157 -1.62 11.35 -6.99
C PHE A 157 -0.97 10.00 -7.23
N TYR A 158 0.35 9.99 -7.18
CA TYR A 158 1.13 8.77 -7.25
C TYR A 158 2.44 8.91 -6.51
N PHE A 159 3.09 7.78 -6.27
CA PHE A 159 4.33 7.72 -5.51
C PHE A 159 5.48 7.17 -6.36
N LYS A 160 6.67 7.68 -6.12
CA LYS A 160 7.94 7.19 -6.70
C LYS A 160 8.91 6.80 -5.59
N CYS A 161 9.86 5.94 -5.91
CA CYS A 161 10.96 5.61 -4.99
C CYS A 161 11.84 6.86 -4.78
N GLY A 162 12.16 7.18 -3.53
CA GLY A 162 13.02 8.31 -3.18
C GLY A 162 14.52 8.00 -3.23
N ARG A 163 14.91 6.73 -3.36
CA ARG A 163 16.31 6.27 -3.27
C ARG A 163 17.08 6.35 -4.58
N HIS A 164 16.41 6.22 -5.72
CA HIS A 164 17.03 6.29 -7.04
C HIS A 164 16.12 7.03 -8.01
N PRO A 165 16.66 7.60 -9.11
CA PRO A 165 15.85 8.10 -10.20
C PRO A 165 14.92 7.02 -10.74
N THR A 166 13.68 7.39 -11.04
CA THR A 166 12.65 6.49 -11.59
C THR A 166 12.10 7.10 -12.86
N SER A 167 11.74 6.28 -13.85
CA SER A 167 11.06 6.75 -15.05
C SER A 167 9.73 7.43 -14.72
N ASP A 168 9.21 8.20 -15.69
CA ASP A 168 7.97 8.94 -15.48
C ASP A 168 6.72 8.09 -15.43
N ASP A 169 6.77 6.88 -15.97
CA ASP A 169 5.67 5.92 -15.92
C ASP A 169 5.72 5.01 -14.69
N TYR A 170 6.87 4.96 -13.98
CA TYR A 170 6.99 4.13 -12.80
C TYR A 170 6.10 4.67 -11.66
N ARG A 171 5.36 3.74 -11.04
CA ARG A 171 4.46 3.99 -9.91
C ARG A 171 4.81 3.00 -8.80
N ALA A 172 5.19 3.52 -7.64
CA ALA A 172 5.40 2.73 -6.44
C ALA A 172 4.11 2.71 -5.60
N VAL A 173 3.88 1.61 -4.89
CA VAL A 173 2.73 1.50 -3.98
C VAL A 173 3.09 2.13 -2.64
N ALA A 174 2.25 3.04 -2.16
CA ALA A 174 2.40 3.63 -0.84
C ALA A 174 2.00 2.64 0.26
N LEU A 175 2.75 2.67 1.36
CA LEU A 175 2.53 1.84 2.53
C LEU A 175 2.06 2.75 3.67
N ASP A 176 0.76 3.07 3.68
CA ASP A 176 0.13 4.08 4.54
C ASP A 176 0.17 3.74 6.04
N LEU A 177 0.25 2.45 6.37
CA LEU A 177 0.36 1.97 7.75
C LEU A 177 1.80 2.05 8.28
N ILE A 178 2.81 2.18 7.42
CA ILE A 178 4.21 2.32 7.83
C ILE A 178 4.52 3.78 8.13
N LYS A 179 5.03 4.03 9.34
CA LYS A 179 5.29 5.37 9.86
C LYS A 179 6.70 5.48 10.42
N CYS A 180 7.24 6.69 10.37
CA CYS A 180 8.46 7.01 11.11
C CYS A 180 8.11 7.19 12.58
N ASN A 181 8.78 6.42 13.45
CA ASN A 181 8.55 6.40 14.89
C ASN A 181 9.17 7.60 15.61
N THR A 182 8.75 8.80 15.21
CA THR A 182 9.15 10.06 15.85
C THR A 182 8.64 10.22 17.28
N ARG A 183 7.77 9.30 17.73
CA ARG A 183 7.17 9.27 19.06
C ARG A 183 7.84 8.25 20.01
N ASN A 184 8.88 7.56 19.54
CA ASN A 184 9.59 6.52 20.31
C ASN A 184 8.65 5.47 20.93
N VAL A 185 7.59 5.10 20.21
CA VAL A 185 6.64 4.06 20.65
C VAL A 185 7.35 2.71 20.62
N ILE A 186 7.25 1.95 21.70
CA ILE A 186 7.81 0.61 21.76
C ILE A 186 7.06 -0.35 20.83
N CYS A 187 7.77 -1.37 20.34
CA CYS A 187 7.16 -2.45 19.58
C CYS A 187 6.24 -3.31 20.47
N LEU A 188 5.06 -3.65 19.95
CA LEU A 188 4.09 -4.57 20.57
C LEU A 188 4.68 -5.92 21.01
N THR A 189 5.72 -6.37 20.32
CA THR A 189 6.22 -7.75 20.44
C THR A 189 7.57 -7.80 21.15
N CYS A 190 8.55 -7.04 20.67
CA CYS A 190 9.92 -7.05 21.20
C CYS A 190 10.21 -5.92 22.20
N GLU A 191 9.28 -4.99 22.43
CA GLU A 191 9.44 -3.82 23.33
C GLU A 191 10.56 -2.82 22.93
N ASP A 192 11.32 -3.09 21.86
CA ASP A 192 12.30 -2.16 21.33
C ASP A 192 11.65 -0.92 20.70
N VAL A 193 12.33 0.23 20.80
CA VAL A 193 12.04 1.41 19.99
C VAL A 193 12.80 1.31 18.68
N ARG A 194 12.08 1.20 17.56
CA ARG A 194 12.65 1.19 16.19
C ARG A 194 12.19 2.41 15.40
N ASP A 195 13.03 2.89 14.49
CA ASP A 195 12.77 4.10 13.69
C ASP A 195 11.57 4.00 12.74
N ARG A 196 11.27 2.78 12.27
CA ARG A 196 10.18 2.49 11.34
C ARG A 196 9.28 1.46 11.98
N VAL A 197 7.99 1.76 12.00
CA VAL A 197 6.97 0.92 12.63
C VAL A 197 5.75 0.86 11.74
N LEU A 198 5.00 -0.22 11.84
CA LEU A 198 3.65 -0.35 11.29
C LEU A 198 2.65 -0.03 12.40
N VAL A 199 1.70 0.84 12.09
CA VAL A 199 0.60 1.22 12.99
C VAL A 199 -0.69 0.64 12.44
N PHE A 200 -1.28 -0.30 13.17
CA PHE A 200 -2.50 -0.97 12.75
C PHE A 200 -3.70 -0.01 12.73
N PRO A 201 -4.67 -0.18 11.81
CA PRO A 201 -5.87 0.64 11.71
C PRO A 201 -6.93 0.34 12.80
N CYS A 202 -6.52 -0.29 13.91
CA CYS A 202 -7.40 -0.57 15.04
C CYS A 202 -7.64 0.68 15.92
N PRO A 203 -8.71 0.72 16.74
CA PRO A 203 -9.00 1.86 17.62
C PRO A 203 -7.84 2.25 18.56
N ALA A 204 -7.09 1.28 19.07
CA ALA A 204 -5.94 1.51 19.94
C ALA A 204 -4.65 1.88 19.19
N ARG A 205 -4.67 1.84 17.84
CA ARG A 205 -3.52 2.08 16.95
C ARG A 205 -2.24 1.38 17.44
N HIS A 206 -2.33 0.07 17.65
CA HIS A 206 -1.20 -0.73 18.09
C HIS A 206 -0.03 -0.61 17.10
N THR A 207 1.19 -0.55 17.65
CA THR A 207 2.43 -0.28 16.92
C THR A 207 3.35 -1.48 16.99
N ILE A 208 3.84 -1.95 15.84
CA ILE A 208 4.78 -3.08 15.73
C ILE A 208 5.98 -2.66 14.88
N CYS A 209 7.19 -3.08 15.23
CA CYS A 209 8.35 -2.84 14.36
C CYS A 209 8.25 -3.69 13.08
N LEU A 210 8.97 -3.28 12.03
CA LEU A 210 8.95 -3.97 10.74
C LEU A 210 9.44 -5.43 10.82
N ASP A 211 10.45 -5.69 11.65
CA ASP A 211 11.01 -7.04 11.83
C ASP A 211 9.97 -7.99 12.45
N CYS A 212 9.37 -7.59 13.59
CA CYS A 212 8.32 -8.38 14.24
C CYS A 212 7.04 -8.48 13.40
N PHE A 213 6.75 -7.50 12.54
CA PHE A 213 5.63 -7.60 11.60
C PHE A 213 5.89 -8.65 10.52
N ALA A 214 7.09 -8.70 9.95
CA ALA A 214 7.47 -9.74 9.00
C ALA A 214 7.37 -11.14 9.62
N GLU A 215 7.87 -11.30 10.86
CA GLU A 215 7.77 -12.55 11.62
C GLU A 215 6.32 -12.94 11.92
N TYR A 216 5.50 -11.98 12.37
CA TYR A 216 4.05 -12.19 12.55
C TYR A 216 3.39 -12.70 11.27
N CYS A 217 3.64 -12.03 10.13
CA CYS A 217 3.11 -12.45 8.84
C CYS A 217 3.59 -13.86 8.47
N GLN A 218 4.85 -14.19 8.72
CA GLN A 218 5.43 -15.49 8.39
C GLN A 218 4.81 -16.63 9.21
N VAL A 219 4.63 -16.43 10.52
CA VAL A 219 3.97 -17.40 11.42
C VAL A 219 2.53 -17.64 10.95
N GLN A 220 1.76 -16.58 10.72
CA GLN A 220 0.37 -16.71 10.26
C GLN A 220 0.27 -17.38 8.89
N LEU A 221 1.23 -17.14 7.99
CA LEU A 221 1.28 -17.75 6.67
C LEU A 221 1.60 -19.25 6.76
N ASN A 222 2.54 -19.63 7.62
CA ASN A 222 2.91 -21.02 7.85
C ASN A 222 1.76 -21.85 8.42
N GLU A 223 1.00 -21.27 9.34
CA GLU A 223 -0.11 -21.92 10.02
C GLU A 223 -1.45 -21.79 9.25
N ARG A 224 -1.46 -21.17 8.05
CA ARG A 224 -2.66 -20.87 7.26
C ARG A 224 -3.75 -20.12 8.05
N ARG A 225 -3.35 -19.18 8.91
CA ARG A 225 -4.24 -18.41 9.80
C ARG A 225 -4.53 -16.98 9.33
N PHE A 226 -4.18 -16.65 8.08
CA PHE A 226 -4.65 -15.42 7.44
C PHE A 226 -6.18 -15.44 7.31
N THR A 227 -6.78 -14.26 7.43
CA THR A 227 -8.23 -14.08 7.36
C THR A 227 -8.63 -13.75 5.92
N ALA A 228 -9.53 -14.53 5.35
CA ALA A 228 -10.15 -14.21 4.07
C ALA A 228 -11.38 -13.33 4.29
N ASP A 229 -11.33 -12.12 3.75
CA ASP A 229 -12.40 -11.13 3.74
C ASP A 229 -12.96 -10.98 2.33
N GLY A 230 -14.28 -10.82 2.21
CA GLY A 230 -14.97 -10.80 0.92
C GLY A 230 -14.66 -9.57 0.05
N GLU A 231 -14.20 -8.46 0.65
CA GLU A 231 -13.87 -7.23 -0.07
C GLU A 231 -12.36 -6.99 -0.16
N LEU A 232 -11.61 -7.34 0.89
CA LEU A 232 -10.16 -7.11 0.98
C LEU A 232 -9.32 -8.30 0.48
N GLY A 233 -9.92 -9.49 0.37
CA GLY A 233 -9.21 -10.72 0.05
C GLY A 233 -8.49 -11.30 1.26
N TYR A 234 -7.29 -11.85 1.04
CA TYR A 234 -6.53 -12.56 2.08
C TYR A 234 -5.66 -11.59 2.89
N THR A 235 -5.95 -11.38 4.17
CA THR A 235 -5.30 -10.33 4.98
C THR A 235 -5.12 -10.75 6.45
N LEU A 236 -4.53 -9.87 7.25
CA LEU A 236 -4.30 -10.06 8.69
C LEU A 236 -4.89 -8.92 9.52
N PRO A 237 -5.45 -9.24 10.69
CA PRO A 237 -5.81 -8.25 11.70
C PRO A 237 -4.57 -7.81 12.51
N CYS A 238 -4.78 -6.82 13.38
CA CYS A 238 -3.87 -6.54 14.48
C CYS A 238 -3.61 -7.81 15.31
N PRO A 239 -2.38 -8.07 15.79
CA PRO A 239 -2.07 -9.23 16.62
C PRO A 239 -2.88 -9.32 17.92
N VAL A 240 -3.40 -8.20 18.42
CA VAL A 240 -4.31 -8.14 19.58
C VAL A 240 -5.76 -8.47 19.20
N ARG A 241 -6.02 -8.77 17.92
CA ARG A 241 -7.34 -9.09 17.34
C ARG A 241 -8.41 -8.02 17.60
N CYS A 242 -8.01 -6.76 17.58
CA CYS A 242 -8.95 -5.65 17.71
C CYS A 242 -9.98 -5.64 16.57
N PRO A 243 -11.23 -5.20 16.82
CA PRO A 243 -12.22 -5.03 15.76
C PRO A 243 -11.76 -3.98 14.74
N GLY A 244 -12.14 -4.17 13.47
CA GLY A 244 -11.84 -3.22 12.38
C GLY A 244 -10.35 -3.06 12.06
N SER A 245 -9.51 -4.03 12.44
CA SER A 245 -8.05 -3.92 12.37
C SER A 245 -7.40 -4.56 11.14
N LEU A 246 -8.21 -5.01 10.17
CA LEU A 246 -7.72 -5.67 8.96
C LEU A 246 -6.89 -4.70 8.11
N ILE A 247 -5.74 -5.18 7.64
CA ILE A 247 -4.90 -4.45 6.70
C ILE A 247 -5.60 -4.42 5.33
N LYS A 248 -5.91 -3.21 4.83
CA LYS A 248 -6.63 -3.05 3.56
C LYS A 248 -5.71 -3.16 2.34
N GLU A 249 -4.50 -2.63 2.46
CA GLU A 249 -3.50 -2.63 1.37
C GLU A 249 -2.58 -3.86 1.51
N THR A 250 -2.78 -4.86 0.66
CA THR A 250 -2.06 -6.14 0.69
C THR A 250 -0.57 -6.01 0.34
N HIS A 251 -0.16 -4.91 -0.30
CA HIS A 251 1.25 -4.64 -0.57
C HIS A 251 2.11 -4.50 0.69
N HIS A 252 1.52 -4.27 1.87
CA HIS A 252 2.24 -4.34 3.14
C HIS A 252 2.89 -5.72 3.38
N PHE A 253 2.29 -6.80 2.87
CA PHE A 253 2.83 -8.15 3.01
C PHE A 253 4.06 -8.42 2.13
N ARG A 254 4.43 -7.52 1.21
CA ARG A 254 5.69 -7.62 0.46
C ARG A 254 6.93 -7.51 1.36
N ILE A 255 6.75 -7.08 2.62
CA ILE A 255 7.81 -7.16 3.64
C ILE A 255 8.34 -8.58 3.86
N LEU A 256 7.54 -9.60 3.56
CA LEU A 256 7.93 -11.01 3.64
C LEU A 256 9.03 -11.40 2.63
N GLY A 257 9.30 -10.56 1.64
CA GLY A 257 10.17 -10.87 0.50
C GLY A 257 9.44 -11.66 -0.59
N ASP A 258 10.05 -11.70 -1.78
CA ASP A 258 9.37 -12.16 -2.99
C ASP A 258 8.93 -13.64 -2.92
N GLU A 259 9.72 -14.53 -2.30
CA GLU A 259 9.38 -15.96 -2.18
C GLU A 259 8.15 -16.20 -1.28
N GLN A 260 8.16 -15.63 -0.08
CA GLN A 260 7.06 -15.79 0.87
C GLN A 260 5.83 -15.00 0.42
N TYR A 261 6.01 -13.86 -0.27
CA TYR A 261 4.90 -13.13 -0.89
C TYR A 261 4.23 -13.94 -2.00
N ALA A 262 5.00 -14.63 -2.85
CA ALA A 262 4.43 -15.55 -3.85
C ALA A 262 3.63 -16.70 -3.20
N ARG A 263 4.13 -17.22 -2.07
CA ARG A 263 3.39 -18.22 -1.27
C ARG A 263 2.10 -17.64 -0.68
N TYR A 264 2.14 -16.41 -0.17
CA TYR A 264 0.96 -15.67 0.28
C TYR A 264 -0.08 -15.50 -0.83
N GLN A 265 0.34 -15.08 -2.03
CA GLN A 265 -0.56 -14.93 -3.19
C GLN A 265 -1.20 -16.28 -3.56
N ARG A 266 -0.42 -17.36 -3.57
CA ARG A 266 -0.94 -18.71 -3.82
C ARG A 266 -1.99 -19.12 -2.80
N PHE A 267 -1.70 -18.96 -1.51
CA PHE A 267 -2.65 -19.32 -0.43
C PHE A 267 -3.91 -18.46 -0.46
N GLY A 268 -3.80 -17.17 -0.78
CA GLY A 268 -4.96 -16.30 -0.98
C GLY A 268 -5.84 -16.77 -2.14
N ALA A 269 -5.24 -17.20 -3.25
CA ALA A 269 -5.98 -17.74 -4.39
C ALA A 269 -6.61 -19.12 -4.09
N GLU A 270 -5.91 -19.99 -3.37
CA GLU A 270 -6.45 -21.26 -2.85
C GLU A 270 -7.69 -21.01 -1.96
N GLU A 271 -7.59 -20.08 -1.01
CA GLU A 271 -8.68 -19.80 -0.08
C GLU A 271 -9.90 -19.18 -0.79
N CYS A 272 -9.67 -18.23 -1.70
CA CYS A 272 -10.73 -17.66 -2.52
C CYS A 272 -11.47 -18.74 -3.34
N LEU A 273 -10.73 -19.70 -3.90
CA LEU A 273 -11.31 -20.81 -4.64
C LEU A 273 -12.17 -21.70 -3.73
N LEU A 274 -11.67 -22.04 -2.55
CA LEU A 274 -12.37 -22.90 -1.58
C LEU A 274 -13.65 -22.23 -1.06
N GLN A 275 -13.62 -20.92 -0.78
CA GLN A 275 -14.81 -20.15 -0.43
C GLN A 275 -15.86 -20.11 -1.56
N GLY A 276 -15.40 -20.12 -2.82
CA GLY A 276 -16.24 -20.26 -4.01
C GLY A 276 -16.78 -21.68 -4.23
N GLY A 277 -16.51 -22.64 -3.34
CA GLY A 277 -16.93 -24.04 -3.45
C GLY A 277 -16.07 -24.88 -4.40
N GLY A 278 -14.95 -24.34 -4.86
CA GLY A 278 -13.94 -25.05 -5.64
C GLY A 278 -13.12 -26.03 -4.79
N VAL A 279 -12.23 -26.78 -5.44
CA VAL A 279 -11.36 -27.77 -4.82
C VAL A 279 -9.96 -27.73 -5.42
N LEU A 280 -8.95 -28.07 -4.62
CA LEU A 280 -7.57 -28.19 -5.09
C LEU A 280 -7.27 -29.63 -5.49
N CYS A 281 -6.46 -29.80 -6.54
CA CYS A 281 -5.97 -31.11 -6.93
C CYS A 281 -5.02 -31.69 -5.86
N PRO A 282 -5.28 -32.90 -5.35
CA PRO A 282 -4.46 -33.52 -4.29
C PRO A 282 -3.15 -34.13 -4.80
N ALA A 283 -2.92 -34.15 -6.12
CA ALA A 283 -1.70 -34.71 -6.69
C ALA A 283 -0.45 -33.93 -6.21
N PRO A 284 0.58 -34.62 -5.68
CA PRO A 284 1.84 -33.99 -5.30
C PRO A 284 2.42 -33.18 -6.46
N GLY A 285 2.77 -31.91 -6.21
CA GLY A 285 3.33 -31.01 -7.22
C GLY A 285 2.34 -30.43 -8.23
N CYS A 286 1.05 -30.79 -8.18
CA CYS A 286 0.03 -30.17 -9.04
C CYS A 286 -0.65 -28.98 -8.36
N GLY A 287 -1.45 -29.22 -7.31
CA GLY A 287 -2.16 -28.15 -6.57
C GLY A 287 -3.11 -27.29 -7.42
N ALA A 288 -3.50 -27.74 -8.62
CA ALA A 288 -4.35 -26.96 -9.51
C ALA A 288 -5.73 -26.67 -8.89
N GLY A 289 -6.19 -25.43 -9.02
CA GLY A 289 -7.51 -25.01 -8.57
C GLY A 289 -8.61 -25.37 -9.56
N LEU A 290 -9.64 -26.09 -9.10
CA LEU A 290 -10.74 -26.59 -9.93
C LEU A 290 -12.08 -26.11 -9.39
N VAL A 291 -12.98 -25.71 -10.29
CA VAL A 291 -14.37 -25.34 -9.96
C VAL A 291 -15.31 -26.37 -10.58
N PRO A 292 -15.55 -27.52 -9.93
CA PRO A 292 -16.44 -28.55 -10.45
C PRO A 292 -17.91 -28.10 -10.38
N ASP A 293 -18.77 -28.72 -11.19
CA ASP A 293 -20.20 -28.47 -11.15
C ASP A 293 -20.79 -28.76 -9.76
N PRO A 294 -21.73 -27.93 -9.26
CA PRO A 294 -22.36 -28.14 -7.96
C PRO A 294 -23.05 -29.51 -7.92
N GLY A 295 -22.51 -30.43 -7.12
CA GLY A 295 -23.05 -31.79 -6.94
C GLY A 295 -22.26 -32.91 -7.62
N SER A 296 -21.24 -32.60 -8.44
CA SER A 296 -20.36 -33.63 -8.96
C SER A 296 -19.39 -34.13 -7.90
N ARG A 297 -19.42 -35.44 -7.59
CA ARG A 297 -18.42 -36.10 -6.73
C ARG A 297 -17.15 -36.47 -7.50
N ARG A 298 -17.26 -36.71 -8.80
CA ARG A 298 -16.12 -36.96 -9.69
C ARG A 298 -15.51 -35.64 -10.13
N VAL A 299 -14.26 -35.40 -9.79
CA VAL A 299 -13.50 -34.22 -10.22
C VAL A 299 -12.31 -34.70 -11.04
N GLU A 300 -12.08 -34.05 -12.18
CA GLU A 300 -10.97 -34.35 -13.07
C GLU A 300 -10.08 -33.12 -13.20
N CYS A 301 -8.80 -33.28 -12.89
CA CYS A 301 -7.79 -32.25 -13.08
C CYS A 301 -7.38 -32.23 -14.55
N VAL A 302 -8.18 -31.59 -15.39
CA VAL A 302 -7.98 -31.60 -16.84
C VAL A 302 -6.65 -30.94 -17.20
N GLN A 303 -5.87 -31.61 -18.06
CA GLN A 303 -4.65 -31.04 -18.64
C GLN A 303 -5.04 -30.06 -19.75
N GLN A 304 -5.00 -28.76 -19.47
CA GLN A 304 -5.25 -27.70 -20.45
C GLN A 304 -4.11 -26.68 -20.42
N ALA A 305 -3.60 -26.33 -21.61
CA ALA A 305 -2.53 -25.33 -21.77
C ALA A 305 -1.27 -25.59 -20.91
N GLY A 306 -0.92 -26.86 -20.66
CA GLY A 306 0.24 -27.22 -19.84
C GLY A 306 0.02 -27.18 -18.34
N HIS A 307 -1.22 -26.94 -17.88
CA HIS A 307 -1.61 -26.96 -16.48
C HIS A 307 -2.57 -28.11 -16.18
N GLY A 308 -2.45 -28.70 -14.98
CA GLY A 308 -3.21 -29.88 -14.56
C GLY A 308 -2.44 -31.19 -14.72
N CYS A 309 -2.85 -32.25 -14.01
CA CYS A 309 -2.12 -33.53 -13.97
C CYS A 309 -2.90 -34.71 -14.53
N GLY A 310 -4.18 -34.54 -14.92
CA GLY A 310 -5.04 -35.62 -15.40
C GLY A 310 -5.64 -36.48 -14.28
N LEU A 311 -5.32 -36.21 -13.00
CA LEU A 311 -5.84 -36.99 -11.88
C LEU A 311 -7.37 -36.84 -11.76
N VAL A 312 -8.05 -37.98 -11.67
CA VAL A 312 -9.48 -38.06 -11.37
C VAL A 312 -9.64 -38.48 -9.91
N PHE A 313 -10.27 -37.63 -9.10
CA PHE A 313 -10.38 -37.80 -7.66
C PHE A 313 -11.79 -37.50 -7.15
N CYS A 314 -12.10 -37.99 -5.95
CA CYS A 314 -13.36 -37.74 -5.26
C CYS A 314 -13.32 -36.38 -4.56
N ARG A 315 -14.35 -35.56 -4.79
CA ARG A 315 -14.50 -34.22 -4.19
C ARG A 315 -14.49 -34.23 -2.66
N GLU A 316 -15.05 -35.28 -2.07
CA GLU A 316 -15.31 -35.38 -0.63
C GLU A 316 -14.08 -35.86 0.13
N CYS A 317 -13.56 -37.06 -0.18
CA CYS A 317 -12.43 -37.65 0.53
C CYS A 317 -11.05 -37.30 -0.04
N ARG A 318 -10.99 -36.60 -1.19
CA ARG A 318 -9.74 -36.23 -1.90
C ARG A 318 -8.86 -37.41 -2.33
N ASN A 319 -9.35 -38.65 -2.25
CA ASN A 319 -8.69 -39.85 -2.78
C ASN A 319 -9.06 -40.07 -4.26
N ALA A 320 -8.45 -41.08 -4.89
CA ALA A 320 -8.82 -41.52 -6.24
C ALA A 320 -10.34 -41.74 -6.34
N TYR A 321 -10.94 -41.38 -7.48
CA TYR A 321 -12.39 -41.47 -7.64
C TYR A 321 -12.88 -42.92 -7.48
N HIS A 322 -13.94 -43.07 -6.69
CA HIS A 322 -14.56 -44.36 -6.42
C HIS A 322 -16.10 -44.25 -6.53
N PRO A 323 -16.78 -45.30 -7.01
CA PRO A 323 -18.23 -45.43 -6.88
C PRO A 323 -18.59 -45.73 -5.41
N GLY A 324 -19.71 -45.21 -4.92
CA GLY A 324 -20.19 -45.44 -3.54
C GLY A 324 -19.64 -44.46 -2.49
N ASP A 325 -19.89 -44.78 -1.22
CA ASP A 325 -19.57 -43.93 -0.07
C ASP A 325 -18.06 -43.83 0.19
N CYS A 326 -17.63 -42.71 0.77
CA CYS A 326 -16.23 -42.52 1.14
C CYS A 326 -15.86 -43.37 2.35
N ASP A 327 -14.71 -44.03 2.27
CA ASP A 327 -14.13 -44.72 3.41
C ASP A 327 -13.74 -43.69 4.47
N THR A 328 -14.42 -43.73 5.62
CA THR A 328 -14.37 -42.71 6.69
C THR A 328 -13.14 -42.86 7.60
N THR A 329 -12.18 -43.69 7.22
CA THR A 329 -10.98 -44.02 8.01
C THR A 329 -9.88 -42.96 7.97
N VAL A 330 -10.04 -41.86 7.22
CA VAL A 330 -9.05 -40.78 7.16
C VAL A 330 -9.55 -39.53 7.88
N ALA A 331 -8.98 -39.36 9.09
CA ALA A 331 -8.89 -38.16 9.93
C ALA A 331 -9.89 -37.03 9.64
N GLN A 332 -10.87 -36.89 10.54
CA GLN A 332 -11.51 -35.60 10.80
C GLN A 332 -10.39 -34.54 10.95
N PRO A 333 -10.52 -33.33 10.37
CA PRO A 333 -9.67 -32.25 10.77
C PRO A 333 -9.93 -32.07 12.26
N VAL A 334 -8.93 -32.39 13.08
CA VAL A 334 -8.88 -31.90 14.45
C VAL A 334 -8.96 -30.39 14.31
N THR A 335 -10.13 -29.83 14.57
CA THR A 335 -10.27 -28.44 14.99
C THR A 335 -9.60 -28.40 16.35
N ASP A 336 -8.28 -28.45 16.35
CA ASP A 336 -7.52 -28.12 17.53
C ASP A 336 -7.98 -26.70 17.86
N GLY A 337 -8.49 -26.54 19.08
CA GLY A 337 -8.79 -25.24 19.66
C GLY A 337 -7.46 -24.54 19.93
N GLY A 338 -6.70 -24.31 18.85
CA GLY A 338 -5.33 -23.92 18.85
C GLY A 338 -5.23 -22.57 19.52
N GLY A 339 -4.61 -22.58 20.70
CA GLY A 339 -4.18 -21.36 21.37
C GLY A 339 -3.47 -20.47 20.37
N ASP A 340 -3.65 -19.16 20.52
CA ASP A 340 -3.12 -18.20 19.58
C ASP A 340 -1.58 -18.29 19.56
N ALA A 341 -0.99 -18.89 18.52
CA ALA A 341 0.47 -19.09 18.46
C ALA A 341 1.24 -17.76 18.50
N TYR A 342 0.53 -16.65 18.28
CA TYR A 342 1.00 -15.30 18.51
C TYR A 342 0.22 -14.67 19.66
N THR A 343 0.66 -14.89 20.90
CA THR A 343 0.03 -14.30 22.09
C THR A 343 0.74 -13.02 22.48
N VAL A 344 0.00 -11.92 22.55
CA VAL A 344 0.49 -10.62 23.05
C VAL A 344 -0.09 -10.37 24.44
N SER A 345 0.74 -9.98 25.40
CA SER A 345 0.25 -9.65 26.74
C SER A 345 -0.56 -8.34 26.73
N THR A 346 -1.57 -8.26 27.59
CA THR A 346 -2.42 -7.07 27.73
C THR A 346 -1.62 -5.83 28.13
N GLU A 347 -0.57 -5.99 28.92
CA GLU A 347 0.34 -4.94 29.34
C GLU A 347 1.14 -4.37 28.16
N ARG A 348 1.70 -5.22 27.29
CA ARG A 348 2.41 -4.79 26.07
C ARG A 348 1.46 -4.07 25.11
N ALA A 349 0.26 -4.61 24.92
CA ALA A 349 -0.77 -3.99 24.10
C ALA A 349 -1.16 -2.59 24.61
N ALA A 350 -1.24 -2.40 25.93
CA ALA A 350 -1.52 -1.08 26.52
C ALA A 350 -0.39 -0.07 26.29
N GLN A 351 0.87 -0.50 26.27
CA GLN A 351 2.02 0.39 26.10
C GLN A 351 2.34 0.71 24.63
N ALA A 352 2.11 -0.25 23.72
CA ALA A 352 2.44 -0.14 22.30
C ALA A 352 1.34 0.57 21.47
N GLN A 353 0.75 1.65 22.00
CA GLN A 353 -0.29 2.42 21.32
C GLN A 353 0.28 3.73 20.76
N TRP A 354 0.00 3.99 19.48
CA TRP A 354 0.53 5.15 18.77
C TRP A 354 0.07 6.49 19.35
N GLU A 355 -1.14 6.53 19.91
CA GLU A 355 -1.74 7.77 20.45
C GLU A 355 -1.37 8.04 21.91
N LEU A 356 -1.13 7.02 22.73
CA LEU A 356 -0.72 7.21 24.13
C LEU A 356 0.66 7.88 24.26
N SER A 357 1.56 7.69 23.29
CA SER A 357 2.84 8.42 23.29
C SER A 357 2.67 9.91 23.01
N ARG A 358 1.59 10.33 22.32
CA ARG A 358 1.28 11.74 22.09
C ARG A 358 0.93 12.48 23.38
N SER A 359 0.41 11.78 24.40
CA SER A 359 0.12 12.39 25.71
C SER A 359 1.34 12.43 26.62
N ARG A 360 2.31 11.53 26.41
CA ARG A 360 3.49 11.36 27.29
C ARG A 360 4.71 12.15 26.81
N GLU A 361 4.86 12.36 25.50
CA GLU A 361 6.01 13.06 24.95
C GLU A 361 5.61 13.94 23.76
N THR A 362 5.90 15.23 23.89
CA THR A 362 5.68 16.30 22.92
C THR A 362 4.23 16.79 22.80
N ILE A 363 3.94 17.87 23.53
CA ILE A 363 3.18 18.99 22.97
C ILE A 363 3.92 19.34 21.67
N ARG A 364 3.53 18.73 20.53
CA ARG A 364 3.85 19.29 19.22
C ARG A 364 3.44 20.74 19.37
N GLN A 365 4.41 21.65 19.25
CA GLN A 365 4.10 23.08 19.31
C GLN A 365 2.99 23.28 18.30
N THR A 366 1.75 23.44 18.77
CA THR A 366 0.60 23.70 17.90
C THR A 366 0.80 25.04 17.21
N THR A 367 1.75 25.84 17.72
CA THR A 367 2.14 27.15 17.25
C THR A 367 3.63 27.21 16.97
N LYS A 368 4.02 27.62 15.75
CA LYS A 368 5.42 27.89 15.38
C LYS A 368 5.56 29.32 14.86
N PRO A 369 6.71 29.99 15.05
CA PRO A 369 6.93 31.32 14.49
C PRO A 369 7.12 31.25 12.97
N CYS A 370 6.49 32.15 12.23
CA CYS A 370 6.70 32.30 10.79
C CYS A 370 8.19 32.54 10.49
N PRO A 371 8.83 31.83 9.55
CA PRO A 371 10.25 32.01 9.25
C PRO A 371 10.62 33.45 8.86
N LYS A 372 9.71 34.16 8.18
CA LYS A 372 9.90 35.54 7.67
C LYS A 372 9.63 36.61 8.72
N CYS A 373 8.44 36.65 9.33
CA CYS A 373 8.03 37.73 10.23
C CYS A 373 8.06 37.37 11.72
N LYS A 374 8.36 36.12 12.06
CA LYS A 374 8.38 35.56 13.43
C LYS A 374 7.04 35.58 14.18
N ALA A 375 5.95 36.03 13.53
CA ALA A 375 4.62 35.97 14.13
C ALA A 375 4.23 34.52 14.45
N PRO A 376 3.59 34.24 15.59
CA PRO A 376 3.12 32.91 15.93
C PRO A 376 2.02 32.46 14.97
N VAL A 377 2.17 31.27 14.39
CA VAL A 377 1.20 30.65 13.48
C VAL A 377 0.81 29.29 14.04
N GLU A 378 -0.50 29.08 14.22
CA GLU A 378 -1.06 27.80 14.67
C GLU A 378 -1.26 26.83 13.50
N LYS A 379 -0.97 25.54 13.69
CA LYS A 379 -1.22 24.48 12.70
C LYS A 379 -2.68 24.09 12.70
N SER A 380 -3.41 24.53 11.69
CA SER A 380 -4.80 24.11 11.44
C SER A 380 -4.84 22.98 10.40
N GLY A 381 -4.97 21.73 10.84
CA GLY A 381 -5.22 20.58 9.96
C GLY A 381 -3.98 19.73 9.64
N GLY A 382 -4.11 18.86 8.64
CA GLY A 382 -3.10 17.86 8.27
C GLY A 382 -2.02 18.34 7.31
N CYS A 383 -2.29 19.36 6.49
CA CYS A 383 -1.34 19.91 5.52
C CYS A 383 -0.08 20.51 6.19
N MET A 384 1.07 20.41 5.52
CA MET A 384 2.34 21.01 5.94
C MET A 384 2.64 22.34 5.23
N HIS A 385 1.88 22.68 4.19
CA HIS A 385 1.94 23.99 3.55
C HIS A 385 1.17 25.01 4.39
N MET A 386 1.87 26.01 4.89
CA MET A 386 1.32 27.05 5.77
C MET A 386 1.42 28.41 5.09
N VAL A 387 0.34 29.19 5.16
CA VAL A 387 0.34 30.59 4.72
C VAL A 387 0.28 31.49 5.95
N CYS A 388 1.22 32.43 6.09
CA CYS A 388 1.21 33.37 7.21
C CYS A 388 -0.03 34.27 7.16
N THR A 389 -0.83 34.27 8.24
CA THR A 389 -2.08 35.04 8.36
C THR A 389 -1.87 36.55 8.54
N VAL A 390 -0.63 36.97 8.86
CA VAL A 390 -0.25 38.39 8.91
C VAL A 390 -0.34 38.98 7.50
N GLN A 391 -1.23 39.95 7.31
CA GLN A 391 -1.61 40.49 6.00
C GLN A 391 -0.44 41.07 5.20
N GLN A 392 0.52 41.69 5.88
CA GLN A 392 1.74 42.23 5.25
C GLN A 392 2.81 41.17 4.96
N CYS A 393 2.65 39.94 5.46
CA CYS A 393 3.63 38.86 5.29
C CYS A 393 3.22 37.88 4.19
N LYS A 394 2.05 37.24 4.35
CA LYS A 394 1.50 36.19 3.45
C LYS A 394 2.53 35.16 2.95
N PHE A 395 3.56 34.90 3.74
CA PHE A 395 4.63 34.00 3.36
C PHE A 395 4.16 32.55 3.39
N GLU A 396 4.44 31.81 2.33
CA GLU A 396 4.14 30.40 2.15
C GLU A 396 5.35 29.57 2.59
N TRP A 397 5.16 28.68 3.56
CA TRP A 397 6.28 28.00 4.20
C TRP A 397 5.91 26.58 4.65
N CYS A 398 6.92 25.72 4.75
CA CYS A 398 6.77 24.36 5.21
C CYS A 398 6.80 24.29 6.75
N TRP A 399 5.74 23.74 7.36
CA TRP A 399 5.65 23.54 8.81
C TRP A 399 6.79 22.68 9.39
N VAL A 400 7.24 21.68 8.62
CA VAL A 400 8.28 20.74 9.01
C VAL A 400 9.66 21.40 8.91
N CYS A 401 9.99 21.94 7.74
CA CYS A 401 11.32 22.46 7.43
C CYS A 401 11.58 23.89 7.91
N SER A 402 10.53 24.68 8.18
CA SER A 402 10.64 26.11 8.52
C SER A 402 11.36 26.96 7.45
N ILE A 403 11.18 26.58 6.19
CA ILE A 403 11.70 27.27 4.99
C ILE A 403 10.53 27.60 4.03
N GLU A 404 10.80 28.36 2.97
CA GLU A 404 9.85 28.64 1.89
C GLU A 404 9.28 27.33 1.29
N TRP A 405 7.98 27.32 1.03
CA TRP A 405 7.32 26.17 0.44
C TRP A 405 7.87 25.86 -0.94
N ASN A 406 8.17 24.59 -1.22
CA ASN A 406 8.81 24.18 -2.46
C ASN A 406 8.45 22.73 -2.86
N HIS A 407 8.85 22.35 -4.08
CA HIS A 407 8.59 21.01 -4.64
C HIS A 407 9.16 19.86 -3.84
N GLN A 408 10.26 20.07 -3.11
CA GLN A 408 10.82 19.02 -2.26
C GLN A 408 9.95 18.78 -1.01
N CYS A 409 9.37 19.84 -0.44
CA CYS A 409 8.41 19.71 0.67
C CYS A 409 7.13 19.01 0.22
N MET A 410 6.59 19.38 -0.96
CA MET A 410 5.45 18.68 -1.59
C MET A 410 5.74 17.19 -1.80
N ALA A 411 6.95 16.86 -2.24
CA ALA A 411 7.36 15.48 -2.50
C ALA A 411 7.47 14.63 -1.23
N ASP A 412 8.14 15.15 -0.21
CA ASP A 412 8.59 14.32 0.91
C ASP A 412 7.60 14.29 2.08
N HIS A 413 6.83 15.36 2.27
CA HIS A 413 5.98 15.56 3.45
C HIS A 413 4.88 16.61 3.21
N TRP A 414 4.08 16.47 2.14
CA TRP A 414 2.98 17.40 1.86
C TRP A 414 1.98 17.53 3.02
N PHE A 415 1.70 16.41 3.70
CA PHE A 415 0.78 16.33 4.82
C PHE A 415 1.32 15.46 5.96
N ASP A 416 0.65 15.55 7.12
CA ASP A 416 0.97 14.77 8.31
C ASP A 416 0.55 13.31 8.14
N VAL A 417 1.47 12.47 7.66
CA VAL A 417 1.25 11.01 7.58
C VAL A 417 1.05 10.36 8.96
N ASN A 418 1.44 11.07 10.02
CA ASN A 418 1.40 10.59 11.40
C ASN A 418 0.12 10.99 12.14
N GLY A 419 -0.79 11.72 11.47
CA GLY A 419 -2.10 12.16 11.96
C GLY A 419 -2.91 11.07 12.63
#